data_AF-I3PCD6-F1
#
_entry.id   AF-I3PCD6-F1
#
_cell.length_a   1.000
_cell.length_b   1.000
_cell.length_c   1.000
_cell.angle_alpha   90.00
_cell.angle_beta   90.00
_cell.angle_gamma   90.00
#
_symmetry.space_group_name_H-M   'P 1'
#
loop_
_entity.id
_entity.type
_entity.pdbx_description
1 polymer ?
#
loop_
_entity_poly.entity_id
_entity_poly.type
_entity_poly.pdbx_seq_one_letter_code
_entity_poly.pdbx_strand_id
1 'polypeptide(L)'
;FDQFASPTLLGLPLIALAIILPWTLYPSPTSRWVNNRLLALQGWFLNRFTLQIFQTINLGGHKWAALFTALMLFLITINMMGLLPYTFTPTT
;
A
#
# COMPACT_ATOMS: atom_id res chain seq x y z
N PHE A 1 15.16 -19.58 13.49
CA PHE A 1 14.18 -19.46 12.39
C PHE A 1 14.56 -18.24 11.58
N ASP A 2 15.79 -18.24 11.07
CA ASP A 2 16.41 -16.99 10.58
C ASP A 2 16.08 -16.74 9.11
N GLN A 3 15.36 -17.68 8.49
CA GLN A 3 14.84 -17.59 7.13
C GLN A 3 13.91 -16.38 6.92
N PHE A 4 13.22 -15.91 7.96
CA PHE A 4 12.34 -14.73 7.90
C PHE A 4 13.02 -13.47 8.42
N ALA A 5 14.25 -13.57 8.96
CA ALA A 5 14.96 -12.40 9.45
C ALA A 5 15.36 -11.52 8.26
N SER A 6 14.98 -10.24 8.31
CA SER A 6 15.39 -9.29 7.29
C SER A 6 16.91 -9.17 7.25
N PRO A 7 17.55 -9.19 6.07
CA PRO A 7 18.99 -9.08 5.97
C PRO A 7 19.48 -7.72 6.47
N THR A 8 20.68 -7.74 7.05
CA THR A 8 21.43 -6.52 7.34
C THR A 8 22.48 -6.34 6.25
N LEU A 9 22.60 -5.13 5.73
CA LEU A 9 23.62 -4.78 4.74
C LEU A 9 24.42 -3.60 5.27
N LEU A 10 25.74 -3.73 5.35
CA LEU A 10 26.64 -2.70 5.88
C LEU A 10 26.26 -2.22 7.30
N GLY A 11 25.72 -3.12 8.12
CA GLY A 11 25.24 -2.80 9.48
C GLY A 11 23.86 -2.13 9.54
N LEU A 12 23.19 -1.89 8.41
CA LEU A 12 21.85 -1.33 8.35
C LEU A 12 20.80 -2.43 8.17
N PRO A 13 19.74 -2.48 8.99
CA PRO A 13 18.64 -3.41 8.81
C PRO A 13 17.77 -2.99 7.62
N LEU A 14 17.65 -3.86 6.62
CA LEU A 14 16.92 -3.54 5.38
C LEU A 14 15.40 -3.46 5.56
N ILE A 15 14.87 -3.88 6.72
CA ILE A 15 13.44 -3.77 7.06
C ILE A 15 12.93 -2.32 7.00
N ALA A 16 13.75 -1.35 7.41
CA ALA A 16 13.38 0.06 7.37
C ALA A 16 13.14 0.53 5.92
N LEU A 17 13.99 0.08 4.99
CA LEU A 17 13.84 0.37 3.56
C LEU A 17 12.61 -0.35 2.99
N ALA A 18 12.38 -1.61 3.35
CA ALA A 18 11.23 -2.38 2.88
C ALA A 18 9.88 -1.75 3.29
N ILE A 19 9.81 -1.10 4.46
CA ILE A 19 8.63 -0.37 4.93
C ILE A 19 8.46 0.98 4.23
N ILE A 20 9.57 1.70 3.97
CA ILE A 20 9.50 3.05 3.42
C ILE A 20 9.28 3.02 1.91
N LEU A 21 9.99 2.20 1.15
CA LEU A 21 9.99 2.19 -0.33
C LEU A 21 8.63 1.99 -1.05
N PRO A 22 7.64 1.24 -0.55
CA PRO A 22 6.40 0.96 -1.30
C PRO A 22 5.67 2.22 -1.79
N TRP A 23 5.81 3.35 -1.07
CA TRP A 23 5.17 4.62 -1.45
C TRP A 23 5.64 5.16 -2.81
N THR A 24 6.87 4.86 -3.24
CA THR A 24 7.41 5.37 -4.51
C THR A 24 6.78 4.71 -5.73
N LEU A 25 6.06 3.59 -5.54
CA LEU A 25 5.39 2.86 -6.61
C LEU A 25 4.09 3.55 -7.08
N TYR A 26 3.58 4.51 -6.31
CA TYR A 26 2.35 5.22 -6.62
C TYR A 26 2.64 6.53 -7.36
N PRO A 27 2.21 6.66 -8.64
CA PRO A 27 2.41 7.89 -9.39
C PRO A 27 1.54 9.01 -8.81
N SER A 28 2.09 10.23 -8.77
CA SER A 28 1.30 11.40 -8.39
C SER A 28 0.28 11.75 -9.49
N PRO A 29 -0.96 12.14 -9.13
CA PRO A 29 -1.94 12.60 -10.09
C PRO A 29 -1.46 13.88 -10.79
N THR A 30 -1.68 13.96 -12.10
CA THR A 30 -1.32 15.14 -12.91
C THR A 30 -2.54 16.03 -13.14
N SER A 31 -2.37 17.34 -13.26
CA SER A 31 -3.44 18.31 -13.60
C SER A 31 -4.02 18.19 -15.03
N ARG A 32 -3.86 17.03 -15.67
CA ARG A 32 -4.38 16.77 -17.02
C ARG A 32 -5.83 16.34 -16.92
N TRP A 33 -6.63 16.69 -17.92
CA TRP A 33 -8.04 16.31 -17.98
C TRP A 33 -8.23 14.79 -18.13
N VAL A 34 -7.36 14.13 -18.90
CA VAL A 34 -7.34 12.67 -19.06
C VAL A 34 -6.21 12.07 -18.22
N ASN A 35 -6.59 11.22 -17.27
CA ASN A 35 -5.65 10.46 -16.45
C ASN A 35 -5.01 9.31 -17.25
N ASN A 36 -3.80 8.89 -16.85
CA ASN A 36 -3.22 7.68 -17.41
C ASN A 36 -3.99 6.44 -16.92
N ARG A 37 -3.83 5.31 -17.64
CA ARG A 37 -4.57 4.07 -17.35
C ARG A 37 -4.34 3.57 -15.93
N LEU A 38 -3.11 3.69 -15.42
CA LEU A 38 -2.74 3.26 -14.07
C LEU A 38 -3.49 4.07 -13.00
N LEU A 39 -3.47 5.39 -13.09
CA LEU A 39 -4.20 6.29 -12.18
C LEU A 39 -5.71 6.08 -12.26
N ALA A 40 -6.24 5.83 -13.45
CA ALA A 40 -7.66 5.53 -13.63
C ALA A 40 -8.08 4.23 -12.91
N LEU A 41 -7.29 3.16 -13.07
CA LEU A 41 -7.54 1.89 -12.37
C LEU A 41 -7.36 2.01 -10.86
N GLN A 42 -6.32 2.69 -10.40
CA GLN A 42 -6.08 2.97 -8.98
C GLN A 42 -7.24 3.76 -8.36
N GLY A 43 -7.68 4.84 -9.02
CA GLY A 43 -8.81 5.64 -8.57
C GLY A 43 -10.13 4.85 -8.57
N TRP A 44 -10.35 4.01 -9.57
CA TRP A 44 -11.53 3.14 -9.61
C TRP A 44 -11.54 2.14 -8.45
N PHE A 45 -10.40 1.48 -8.20
CA PHE A 45 -10.25 0.55 -7.10
C PHE A 45 -10.49 1.21 -5.74
N LEU A 46 -9.85 2.36 -5.50
CA LEU A 46 -10.02 3.12 -4.25
C LEU A 46 -11.46 3.51 -3.99
N ASN A 47 -12.16 4.02 -5.01
CA ASN A 47 -13.58 4.38 -4.89
C ASN A 47 -14.45 3.17 -4.55
N ARG A 48 -14.27 2.04 -5.25
CA ARG A 48 -15.07 0.83 -5.00
C ARG A 48 -14.81 0.24 -3.63
N PHE A 49 -13.54 0.17 -3.24
CA PHE A 49 -13.15 -0.32 -1.92
C PHE A 49 -13.72 0.54 -0.79
N THR A 50 -13.55 1.86 -0.89
CA THR A 50 -14.08 2.80 0.12
C THR A 50 -15.59 2.67 0.23
N LEU A 51 -16.29 2.64 -0.92
CA LEU A 51 -17.74 2.50 -0.95
C LEU A 51 -18.19 1.19 -0.30
N GLN A 52 -17.55 0.05 -0.61
CA GLN A 52 -17.92 -1.24 -0.05
C GLN A 52 -17.75 -1.32 1.47
N ILE A 53 -16.62 -0.82 2.00
CA ILE A 53 -16.38 -0.87 3.45
C ILE A 53 -17.27 0.12 4.20
N PHE A 54 -17.41 1.35 3.69
CA PHE A 54 -18.10 2.40 4.43
C PHE A 54 -19.61 2.44 4.20
N GLN A 55 -20.15 1.60 3.31
CA GLN A 55 -21.60 1.47 3.12
C GLN A 55 -22.31 0.97 4.38
N THR A 56 -21.67 0.14 5.20
CA THR A 56 -22.25 -0.39 6.45
C THR A 56 -21.88 0.42 7.69
N ILE A 57 -21.03 1.44 7.54
CA ILE A 57 -20.51 2.26 8.63
C ILE A 57 -21.32 3.55 8.76
N ASN A 58 -21.61 3.94 10.00
CA ASN A 58 -22.32 5.20 10.27
C ASN A 58 -21.53 6.43 9.80
N LEU A 59 -22.21 7.56 9.58
CA LEU A 59 -21.56 8.81 9.13
C LEU A 59 -20.37 9.25 10.00
N GLY A 60 -20.43 8.99 11.32
CA GLY A 60 -19.32 9.29 12.24
C GLY A 60 -18.03 8.51 11.94
N GLY A 61 -18.14 7.33 11.34
CA GLY A 61 -17.00 6.51 10.92
C GLY A 61 -16.39 6.91 9.58
N HIS A 62 -17.13 7.57 8.69
CA HIS A 62 -16.64 7.98 7.36
C HIS A 62 -15.43 8.92 7.43
N LYS A 63 -15.24 9.64 8.55
CA LYS A 63 -14.03 10.45 8.79
C LYS A 63 -12.72 9.64 8.75
N TRP A 64 -12.79 8.34 9.03
CA TRP A 64 -11.64 7.43 9.00
C TRP A 64 -11.42 6.76 7.65
N ALA A 65 -12.27 7.04 6.65
CA ALA A 65 -12.19 6.40 5.33
C ALA A 65 -10.83 6.58 4.66
N ALA A 66 -10.25 7.78 4.72
CA ALA A 66 -8.91 8.02 4.17
C ALA A 66 -7.83 7.20 4.88
N LEU A 67 -7.91 7.06 6.22
CA LEU A 67 -6.93 6.30 6.99
C LEU A 67 -6.99 4.80 6.67
N PHE A 68 -8.19 4.21 6.66
CA PHE A 68 -8.36 2.78 6.38
C PHE A 68 -8.06 2.41 4.94
N THR A 69 -8.37 3.30 3.98
CA THR A 69 -8.02 3.09 2.58
C THR A 69 -6.50 3.17 2.36
N ALA A 70 -5.82 4.12 2.99
CA ALA A 70 -4.36 4.20 2.97
C ALA A 70 -3.70 2.97 3.62
N LEU A 71 -4.21 2.51 4.77
CA LEU A 71 -3.72 1.31 5.45
C LEU A 71 -3.86 0.07 4.58
N MET A 72 -5.04 -0.13 3.98
CA MET A 72 -5.29 -1.29 3.13
C MET A 72 -4.37 -1.30 1.89
N LEU A 73 -4.20 -0.15 1.22
CA LEU A 73 -3.26 -0.04 0.11
C LEU A 73 -1.84 -0.40 0.54
N PHE A 74 -1.40 0.12 1.69
CA PHE A 74 -0.07 -0.16 2.21
C PHE A 74 0.14 -1.65 2.45
N LEU A 75 -0.78 -2.30 3.17
CA LEU A 75 -0.71 -3.73 3.49
C LEU A 75 -0.72 -4.61 2.25
N ILE A 76 -1.60 -4.33 1.27
CA ILE A 76 -1.64 -5.10 0.02
C ILE A 76 -0.33 -4.94 -0.74
N THR A 77 0.22 -3.73 -0.79
CA THR A 77 1.47 -3.48 -1.53
C THR A 77 2.64 -4.25 -0.94
N ILE A 78 2.85 -4.15 0.38
CA ILE A 78 3.97 -4.85 1.03
C ILE A 78 3.82 -6.37 0.98
N ASN A 79 2.59 -6.89 1.09
CA ASN A 79 2.34 -8.32 0.99
C ASN A 79 2.54 -8.83 -0.44
N MET A 80 2.07 -8.10 -1.45
CA MET A 80 2.27 -8.48 -2.85
C MET A 80 3.75 -8.39 -3.26
N MET A 81 4.47 -7.37 -2.80
CA MET A 81 5.91 -7.28 -3.05
C MET A 81 6.67 -8.43 -2.42
N GLY A 82 6.27 -8.88 -1.23
CA GLY A 82 6.93 -9.99 -0.56
C GLY A 82 6.65 -11.38 -1.13
N LEU A 83 5.74 -11.51 -2.10
CA LEU A 83 5.58 -12.72 -2.90
C LEU A 83 6.66 -12.86 -3.99
N LEU A 84 7.44 -11.81 -4.26
CA LEU A 84 8.51 -11.86 -5.25
C LEU A 84 9.69 -12.70 -4.74
N PRO A 85 10.47 -13.32 -5.64
CA PRO A 85 11.65 -14.08 -5.23
C PRO A 85 12.66 -13.15 -4.54
N TYR A 86 13.23 -13.62 -3.42
CA TYR A 86 14.24 -12.92 -2.62
C TYR A 86 13.81 -11.58 -2.02
N THR A 87 12.50 -11.35 -1.87
CA THR A 87 11.97 -10.20 -1.12
C THR A 87 11.48 -10.62 0.26
N PHE A 88 11.79 -9.82 1.28
CA PHE A 88 11.33 -10.05 2.65
C PHE A 88 10.07 -9.22 2.92
N THR A 89 9.00 -9.86 3.37
CA THR A 89 7.84 -9.15 3.92
C THR A 89 8.16 -8.63 5.31
N PRO A 90 8.02 -7.32 5.61
CA PRO A 90 8.12 -6.83 6.99
C PRO A 90 6.91 -7.22 7.86
N THR A 91 5.93 -7.96 7.31
CA THR A 91 4.72 -8.45 8.00
C THR A 91 4.86 -9.85 8.58
N THR A 92 5.99 -10.54 8.38
CA THR A 92 6.32 -11.86 8.94
C THR A 92 7.31 -11.73 10.09
#